data_AF-A0A9E1YAT6-F1
#
_entry.id   AF-A0A9E1YAT6-F1
#
_cell.length_a   1.000
_cell.length_b   1.000
_cell.length_c   1.000
_cell.angle_alpha   90.00
_cell.angle_beta   90.00
_cell.angle_gamma   90.00
#
_symmetry.space_group_name_H-M   'P 1'
#
loop_
_entity.id
_entity.type
_entity.pdbx_description
1 polymer ?
#
loop_
_entity_poly.entity_id
_entity_poly.type
_entity_poly.pdbx_seq_one_letter_code
_entity_poly.pdbx_strand_id
1 'polypeptide(L)' 'MPRQSVTLTESNNSWLNSHVENIGDYANKSELINDLIRRARRAEFINQKLSKAEKSNFVSQSPDEILAEFKADLIK' A
#
# COMPACT_ATOMS: atom_id res chain seq x y z
N MET A 1 8.10 -0.41 -21.00
CA MET A 1 6.93 -1.15 -20.47
C MET A 1 6.33 -1.98 -21.59
N PRO A 2 5.99 -3.26 -21.35
CA PRO A 2 5.13 -3.99 -22.29
C PRO A 2 3.81 -3.23 -22.43
N ARG A 3 3.37 -2.98 -23.67
CA ARG A 3 2.10 -2.28 -23.91
C ARG A 3 0.96 -3.23 -23.58
N GLN A 4 0.15 -2.86 -22.58
CA GLN A 4 -1.10 -3.52 -22.28
C GLN A 4 -2.25 -2.60 -22.68
N SER A 5 -3.19 -3.12 -23.45
CA SER A 5 -4.45 -2.44 -23.71
C SER A 5 -5.41 -2.77 -22.58
N VAL A 6 -5.93 -1.74 -21.92
CA VAL A 6 -6.89 -1.88 -20.82
C VAL A 6 -8.12 -1.06 -21.16
N THR A 7 -9.29 -1.70 -21.16
CA THR A 7 -10.56 -1.01 -21.34
C THR A 7 -11.04 -0.49 -20.00
N LEU A 8 -11.25 0.81 -19.91
CA LEU A 8 -11.79 1.47 -18.72
C LEU A 8 -13.26 1.82 -18.95
N THR A 9 -14.03 1.91 -17.87
CA THR A 9 -15.37 2.48 -17.93
C THR A 9 -15.30 3.96 -18.27
N GLU A 10 -16.37 4.50 -18.86
CA GLU A 10 -16.43 5.90 -19.28
C GLU A 10 -16.14 6.85 -18.12
N SER A 11 -16.77 6.63 -16.96
CA SER A 11 -16.55 7.42 -15.74
C SER A 11 -15.09 7.42 -15.27
N ASN A 12 -14.40 6.27 -15.35
CA ASN A 12 -13.00 6.17 -14.94
C ASN A 12 -12.07 6.87 -15.94
N ASN A 13 -12.38 6.78 -17.23
CA ASN A 13 -11.63 7.48 -18.27
C ASN A 13 -11.76 9.00 -18.12
N SER A 14 -12.97 9.52 -17.90
CA SER A 14 -13.19 10.95 -17.64
C SER A 14 -12.47 11.42 -16.38
N TRP A 15 -12.46 10.61 -15.31
CA TRP A 15 -11.73 10.93 -14.08
C TRP A 15 -10.20 10.96 -14.28
N LEU A 16 -9.64 10.01 -15.03
CA LEU A 16 -8.20 10.02 -15.36
C LEU A 16 -7.84 11.23 -16.24
N ASN A 17 -8.68 11.58 -17.20
CA ASN A 17 -8.47 12.74 -18.07
C ASN A 17 -8.48 14.02 -17.24
N SER A 18 -9.48 14.18 -16.37
CA SER A 18 -9.56 15.37 -15.52
C SER A 18 -8.37 15.46 -14.56
N HIS A 19 -7.84 14.34 -14.06
CA HIS A 19 -6.63 14.36 -13.23
C HIS A 19 -5.39 14.79 -14.03
N VAL A 20 -5.20 14.28 -15.25
CA VAL A 20 -4.07 14.63 -16.11
C VAL A 20 -4.16 16.09 -16.58
N GLU A 21 -5.35 16.56 -16.96
CA GLU A 21 -5.58 17.91 -17.50
C GLU A 21 -5.62 18.99 -16.42
N ASN A 22 -6.21 18.74 -15.25
CA ASN A 22 -6.41 19.79 -14.23
C ASN A 22 -5.24 19.92 -13.25
N ILE A 23 -4.59 18.81 -12.89
CA ILE A 23 -3.53 18.81 -11.88
C ILE A 23 -2.15 18.93 -12.54
N GLY A 24 -1.99 18.45 -13.79
CA GLY A 24 -0.75 18.61 -14.56
C GLY A 24 0.46 17.83 -14.02
N ASP A 25 0.33 17.13 -12.88
CA ASP A 25 1.41 16.36 -12.24
C ASP A 25 1.81 15.09 -13.02
N TYR A 26 1.01 14.69 -14.01
CA TYR A 26 1.23 13.47 -14.79
C TYR A 26 1.24 13.78 -16.28
N ALA A 27 2.26 13.31 -17.00
CA ALA A 27 2.41 13.59 -18.43
C ALA A 27 1.44 12.74 -19.29
N ASN A 28 0.94 11.62 -18.75
CA ASN A 28 0.04 10.74 -19.46
C ASN A 28 -0.80 9.86 -18.51
N LYS A 29 -1.90 9.32 -19.04
CA LYS A 29 -2.80 8.41 -18.29
C LYS A 29 -2.06 7.16 -17.79
N SER A 30 -1.11 6.64 -18.56
CA SER A 30 -0.36 5.43 -18.19
C SER A 30 0.51 5.63 -16.96
N GLU A 31 1.06 6.83 -16.77
CA GLU A 31 1.85 7.23 -15.61
C GLU A 31 0.97 7.30 -14.36
N LEU A 32 -0.20 7.92 -14.47
CA LEU A 32 -1.20 7.95 -13.40
C LEU A 32 -1.67 6.54 -13.03
N ILE A 33 -1.95 5.68 -14.02
CA ILE A 33 -2.32 4.27 -13.78
C ILE A 33 -1.19 3.53 -13.05
N ASN A 34 0.07 3.73 -13.46
CA ASN A 34 1.21 3.11 -12.80
C ASN A 34 1.35 3.58 -11.34
N ASP A 35 1.14 4.87 -11.08
CA ASP A 35 1.21 5.39 -9.72
C ASP A 35 0.06 4.86 -8.85
N LEU A 36 -1.15 4.76 -9.40
CA LEU A 36 -2.28 4.10 -8.74
C LEU A 36 -1.98 2.65 -8.38
N ILE A 37 -1.39 1.88 -9.30
CA ILE A 37 -0.96 0.49 -9.03
C ILE A 37 0.09 0.46 -7.91
N ARG A 38 1.04 1.41 -7.92
CA ARG A 38 2.07 1.49 -6.87
C ARG A 38 1.46 1.80 -5.50
N ARG A 39 0.49 2.72 -5.44
CA ARG A 39 -0.26 3.04 -4.20
C ARG A 39 -1.08 1.85 -3.72
N ALA A 40 -1.79 1.18 -4.63
CA ALA A 40 -2.57 -0.02 -4.31
C ALA A 40 -1.69 -1.13 -3.71
N ARG A 41 -0.53 -1.42 -4.32
CA ARG A 41 0.42 -2.42 -3.78
C ARG A 41 0.95 -2.08 -2.39
N ARG A 42 1.22 -0.79 -2.13
CA ARG A 42 1.63 -0.34 -0.78
C ARG A 42 0.50 -0.54 0.24
N ALA A 43 -0.72 -0.19 -0.13
CA ALA A 43 -1.89 -0.38 0.72
C ALA A 43 -2.15 -1.87 0.99
N GLU A 44 -2.05 -2.73 -0.03
CA GLU A 44 -2.19 -4.18 0.13
C GLU A 44 -1.17 -4.75 1.12
N PHE A 45 0.09 -4.32 1.05
CA PHE A 45 1.11 -4.76 1.99
C PHE A 45 0.80 -4.37 3.44
N ILE A 46 0.30 -3.14 3.64
CA ILE A 46 -0.13 -2.67 4.96
C ILE A 46 -1.34 -3.50 5.45
N ASN A 47 -2.35 -3.67 4.60
CA ASN A 47 -3.55 -4.44 4.94
C ASN A 47 -3.21 -5.90 5.25
N GLN A 48 -2.27 -6.51 4.54
CA GLN A 48 -1.79 -7.86 4.85
C GLN A 48 -1.06 -7.91 6.20
N LYS A 49 -0.24 -6.92 6.52
CA LYS A 49 0.40 -6.82 7.83
C LYS A 49 -0.62 -6.65 8.95
N LEU A 50 -1.60 -5.77 8.77
CA LEU A 50 -2.68 -5.56 9.73
C LEU A 50 -3.51 -6.83 9.92
N SER A 51 -3.93 -7.48 8.83
CA SER A 51 -4.68 -8.74 8.92
C SER A 51 -3.88 -9.86 9.60
N LYS A 52 -2.56 -9.91 9.41
CA LYS A 52 -1.69 -10.82 10.18
C LYS A 52 -1.63 -10.45 11.65
N ALA A 53 -1.51 -9.16 11.96
CA ALA A 53 -1.47 -8.66 13.33
C ALA A 53 -2.80 -8.87 14.07
N GLU A 54 -3.94 -8.77 13.39
CA GLU A 54 -5.26 -9.07 13.95
C GLU A 54 -5.47 -10.57 14.21
N LYS A 55 -4.86 -11.42 13.36
CA LYS A 55 -4.86 -12.88 13.55
C LYS A 55 -3.88 -13.35 14.61
N SER A 56 -2.81 -12.59 14.86
CA SER A 56 -1.97 -12.84 16.02
C SER A 56 -2.70 -12.34 17.26
N ASN A 57 -2.87 -13.21 18.25
CA ASN A 57 -3.48 -12.83 19.51
C ASN A 57 -2.82 -11.58 20.10
N PHE A 58 -3.61 -10.75 20.75
CA PHE A 58 -3.11 -9.58 21.46
C PHE A 58 -2.29 -10.00 22.67
N VAL A 59 -1.15 -9.36 22.85
CA VAL A 59 -0.26 -9.58 23.98
C VAL A 59 -0.52 -8.50 25.02
N SER A 60 -0.73 -8.88 26.27
CA SER A 60 -0.96 -7.97 27.40
C SER A 60 0.33 -7.59 28.16
N GLN A 61 1.51 -7.87 27.57
CA GLN A 61 2.79 -7.63 28.20
C GLN A 61 3.06 -6.13 28.34
N SER A 62 3.66 -5.76 29.47
CA SER A 62 4.14 -4.41 29.71
C SER A 62 5.38 -4.12 28.85
N PRO A 63 5.64 -2.85 28.45
CA PRO A 63 6.86 -2.47 27.75
C PRO A 63 8.16 -2.97 28.43
N ASP A 64 8.18 -3.02 29.76
CA ASP A 64 9.33 -3.47 30.54
C ASP A 64 9.57 -4.99 30.42
N GLU A 65 8.50 -5.79 30.34
CA GLU A 65 8.57 -7.24 30.15
C GLU A 65 9.04 -7.59 28.74
N ILE A 66 8.56 -6.86 27.73
CA ILE A 66 8.98 -6.99 26.33
C ILE A 66 10.48 -6.69 26.20
N LEU A 67 10.97 -5.64 26.86
CA LEU A 67 12.41 -5.30 26.85
C LEU A 67 13.26 -6.35 27.57
N ALA A 68 12.77 -6.94 28.66
CA ALA A 68 13.46 -8.01 29.36
C ALA A 68 13.56 -9.28 28.50
N GLU A 69 12.49 -9.65 27.79
CA GLU A 69 12.45 -10.78 26.87
C GLU A 69 13.44 -10.59 25.69
N PHE A 70 13.43 -9.42 25.05
CA PHE A 70 14.39 -9.11 23.98
C PHE A 70 15.85 -9.15 24.45
N LYS A 71 16.14 -8.64 25.66
CA LYS A 71 17.50 -8.70 26.23
C LYS A 71 17.91 -10.13 26.56
N ALA A 72 17.00 -10.97 27.02
CA ALA A 72 17.28 -12.38 27.30
C ALA A 72 17.57 -13.18 26.02
N ASP A 73 16.85 -12.91 24.93
CA ASP A 73 17.07 -13.56 23.62
C ASP A 73 18.40 -13.15 22.96
N LEU A 74 18.88 -11.92 23.21
CA LEU A 74 20.17 -11.43 22.71
C LEU A 74 21.41 -12.04 23.39
N ILE A 75 21.23 -12.66 24.56
CA ILE A 75 22.32 -13.21 25.38
C ILE A 75 22.54 -14.71 25.08
N LYS A 76 21.63 -15.35 24.33
CA LYS A 76 21.74 -16.73 23.85
C LYS A 76 22.65 -16.85 22.64
#